data_AF-A0A0Q6WQW3-F1
#
_entry.id   AF-A0A0Q6WQW3-F1
#
_cell.length_a   1.000
_cell.length_b   1.000
_cell.length_c   1.000
_cell.angle_alpha   90.00
_cell.angle_beta   90.00
_cell.angle_gamma   90.00
#
_symmetry.space_group_name_H-M   'P 1'
#
loop_
_entity.id
_entity.type
_entity.pdbx_description
1 polymer ?
#
loop_
_entity_poly.entity_id
_entity_poly.type
_entity_poly.pdbx_seq_one_letter_code
_entity_poly.pdbx_strand_id
1 'polypeptide(L)'
;MRLHFAHPRVRRTWTVELRPQPGGPVLVCRHCAHNNRPVNGPSARAELLAHLASHARWDRVPPHLRTCQCHERGCEWHPRHRGCHGPIRLLLTRKPGGRIWRLADACTACAAATSHAAVVPETILATRASPCGRANSSRKRRHPKGPDSRTRVREMLNYLATALPAETGAAARLIALQCALRMNDAAQVTLPFGVLRGLRLAPAAASWDELRQARWLQTAPPACQGVRVQILDAGLLAQHPARPDRLQAADWALRTASQVRADPTPLQQLAALSLATRITRENDHGSAEADLMAREFGSEVVILPLLLDQLVTKGLLAAWAITQETGDLHWTMETNDHALDLKD
;
A
#
# COMPACT_ATOMS: atom_id res chain seq x y z
N MET A 1 -14.72 -6.55 51.47
CA MET A 1 -14.58 -7.82 50.71
C MET A 1 -14.97 -7.53 49.25
N ARG A 2 -14.01 -7.34 48.33
CA ARG A 2 -14.31 -7.03 46.92
C ARG A 2 -14.03 -8.29 46.09
N LEU A 3 -15.09 -8.78 45.44
CA LEU A 3 -15.09 -10.02 44.65
C LEU A 3 -14.13 -9.87 43.46
N HIS A 4 -13.02 -10.59 43.51
CA HIS A 4 -12.11 -10.78 42.39
C HIS A 4 -12.80 -11.70 41.37
N PHE A 5 -13.37 -11.13 40.31
CA PHE A 5 -13.71 -11.94 39.15
C PHE A 5 -12.41 -12.31 38.44
N ALA A 6 -11.92 -13.53 38.68
CA ALA A 6 -10.91 -14.18 37.86
C ALA A 6 -11.49 -14.45 36.47
N HIS A 7 -11.58 -13.40 35.65
CA HIS A 7 -11.88 -13.56 34.24
C HIS A 7 -10.72 -14.34 33.61
N PRO A 8 -10.98 -15.40 32.83
CA PRO A 8 -9.94 -16.08 32.08
C PRO A 8 -9.25 -15.04 31.20
N ARG A 9 -7.99 -14.74 31.52
CA ARG A 9 -7.20 -13.77 30.76
C ARG A 9 -7.04 -14.31 29.34
N VAL A 10 -7.76 -13.73 28.40
CA VAL A 10 -7.57 -14.02 26.98
C VAL A 10 -6.17 -13.54 26.62
N ARG A 11 -5.23 -14.49 26.49
CA ARG A 11 -3.83 -14.21 26.16
C ARG A 11 -3.72 -13.88 24.68
N ARG A 12 -3.81 -12.60 24.34
CA ARG A 12 -3.62 -12.07 22.98
C ARG A 12 -2.15 -11.75 22.74
N THR A 13 -1.33 -12.78 22.62
CA THR A 13 0.10 -12.61 22.34
C THR A 13 0.55 -13.62 21.31
N TRP A 14 0.72 -13.18 20.07
CA TRP A 14 1.22 -14.01 18.97
C TRP A 14 2.69 -13.74 18.76
N THR A 15 3.50 -14.80 18.66
CA THR A 15 4.93 -14.70 18.40
C THR A 15 5.26 -15.54 17.18
N VAL A 16 5.99 -14.91 16.25
CA VAL A 16 6.46 -15.51 15.01
C VAL A 16 7.97 -15.31 14.93
N GLU A 17 8.67 -16.37 14.55
CA GLU A 17 10.12 -16.40 14.39
C GLU A 17 10.47 -16.67 12.92
N LEU A 18 11.40 -15.89 12.39
CA LEU A 18 12.01 -16.12 11.08
C LEU A 18 13.32 -16.89 11.27
N ARG A 19 13.35 -18.16 10.89
CA ARG A 19 14.53 -19.02 11.00
C ARG A 19 15.23 -19.16 9.65
N PRO A 20 16.54 -18.91 9.54
CA PRO A 20 17.26 -19.25 8.32
C PRO A 20 17.38 -20.77 8.19
N GLN A 21 17.06 -21.31 7.02
CA GLN A 21 17.24 -22.73 6.67
C GLN A 21 17.97 -22.85 5.31
N PRO A 22 18.66 -23.96 5.04
CA PRO A 22 19.13 -24.28 3.70
C PRO A 22 17.93 -24.32 2.74
N GLY A 23 17.88 -23.40 1.77
CA GLY A 23 16.73 -23.23 0.86
C GLY A 23 15.84 -22.02 1.15
N GLY A 24 16.13 -21.21 2.18
CA GLY A 24 15.46 -19.93 2.44
C GLY A 24 14.99 -19.76 3.89
N PRO A 25 14.59 -18.55 4.30
CA PRO A 25 14.01 -18.35 5.63
C PRO A 25 12.67 -19.09 5.75
N VAL A 26 12.40 -19.60 6.95
CA VAL A 26 11.18 -20.32 7.30
C VAL A 26 10.46 -19.58 8.42
N LEU A 27 9.16 -19.42 8.27
CA LEU A 27 8.30 -18.81 9.28
C LEU A 27 7.80 -19.86 10.27
N VAL A 28 8.11 -19.65 11.55
CA VAL A 28 7.67 -20.48 12.67
C VAL A 28 6.73 -19.68 13.55
N CYS A 29 5.45 -20.01 13.54
CA CYS A 29 4.48 -19.47 14.50
C CYS A 29 4.34 -20.44 15.68
N ARG A 30 4.05 -19.96 16.89
CA ARG A 30 3.74 -20.87 18.03
C ARG A 30 2.25 -21.19 18.17
N HIS A 31 1.40 -20.57 17.36
CA HIS A 31 -0.06 -20.59 17.48
C HIS A 31 -0.75 -21.28 16.30
N CYS A 32 -0.02 -21.74 15.29
CA CYS A 32 -0.56 -22.50 14.17
C CYS A 32 -0.16 -23.97 14.28
N ALA A 33 -0.99 -24.87 13.73
CA ALA A 33 -0.64 -26.30 13.61
C ALA A 33 0.31 -26.56 12.41
N HIS A 34 0.27 -25.71 11.38
CA HIS A 34 1.08 -25.81 10.15
C HIS A 34 2.29 -24.87 10.19
N ASN A 35 3.18 -25.05 11.17
CA ASN A 35 4.40 -24.23 11.29
C ASN A 35 5.48 -24.75 10.35
N ASN A 36 6.36 -23.86 9.88
CA ASN A 36 7.43 -24.09 8.91
C ASN A 36 7.07 -23.83 7.44
N ARG A 37 6.39 -22.72 7.16
CA ARG A 37 6.19 -22.28 5.78
C ARG A 37 7.51 -21.69 5.26
N PRO A 38 8.09 -22.21 4.16
CA PRO A 38 9.22 -21.56 3.51
C PRO A 38 8.77 -20.21 2.94
N VAL A 39 9.61 -19.20 3.12
CA VAL A 39 9.32 -17.82 2.76
C VAL A 39 10.39 -17.35 1.80
N ASN A 40 10.01 -16.62 0.76
CA ASN A 40 11.01 -16.03 -0.13
C ASN A 40 11.78 -14.96 0.65
N GLY A 41 13.12 -15.00 0.59
CA GLY A 41 14.00 -14.11 1.35
C GLY A 41 13.59 -12.62 1.33
N PRO A 42 13.30 -12.04 0.15
CA PRO A 42 12.87 -10.64 0.03
C PRO A 42 11.47 -10.34 0.61
N SER A 43 10.52 -11.29 0.57
CA SER A 43 9.15 -11.12 1.07
C SER A 43 8.96 -11.60 2.51
N ALA A 44 9.99 -12.19 3.12
CA ALA A 44 9.92 -12.89 4.40
C ALA A 44 9.31 -12.04 5.52
N ARG A 45 9.64 -10.76 5.56
CA ARG A 45 9.09 -9.80 6.52
C ARG A 45 7.62 -9.47 6.25
N ALA A 46 7.23 -9.26 4.99
CA ALA A 46 5.86 -8.95 4.63
C ALA A 46 4.92 -10.13 4.94
N GLU A 47 5.34 -11.34 4.61
CA GLU A 47 4.58 -12.57 4.93
C GLU A 47 4.45 -12.79 6.43
N LEU A 48 5.50 -12.50 7.20
CA LEU A 48 5.46 -12.53 8.66
C LEU A 48 4.42 -11.56 9.23
N LEU A 49 4.39 -10.32 8.73
CA LEU A 49 3.45 -9.30 9.20
C LEU A 49 2.02 -9.66 8.80
N ALA A 50 1.81 -10.17 7.58
CA ALA A 50 0.51 -10.65 7.12
C ALA A 50 -0.01 -11.82 7.97
N HIS A 51 0.88 -12.72 8.37
CA HIS A 51 0.57 -13.86 9.25
C HIS A 51 0.18 -13.39 10.66
N LEU A 52 0.94 -12.48 11.28
CA LEU A 52 0.58 -11.87 12.57
C LEU A 52 -0.76 -11.11 12.51
N ALA A 53 -0.98 -10.35 11.43
CA ALA A 53 -2.24 -9.64 11.23
C ALA A 53 -3.43 -10.59 11.08
N SER A 54 -3.22 -11.78 10.49
CA SER A 54 -4.24 -12.82 10.43
C SER A 54 -4.69 -13.23 11.83
N HIS A 55 -3.76 -13.57 12.72
CA HIS A 55 -4.10 -13.93 14.11
C HIS A 55 -4.89 -12.85 14.83
N ALA A 56 -4.47 -11.58 14.72
CA ALA A 56 -5.18 -10.47 15.36
C ALA A 56 -6.60 -10.25 14.82
N ARG A 57 -6.88 -10.64 13.56
CA ARG A 57 -8.21 -10.55 12.95
C ARG A 57 -9.11 -11.73 13.30
N TRP A 58 -8.56 -12.92 13.44
CA TRP A 58 -9.33 -14.12 13.80
C TRP A 58 -9.72 -14.12 15.26
N ASP A 59 -8.78 -13.76 16.11
CA ASP A 59 -8.99 -13.67 17.54
C ASP A 59 -9.37 -12.22 17.83
N ARG A 60 -10.66 -11.87 17.77
CA ARG A 60 -11.16 -10.50 18.00
C ARG A 60 -11.77 -10.38 19.39
N VAL A 61 -11.23 -9.44 20.16
CA VAL A 61 -11.73 -9.11 21.50
C VAL A 61 -12.15 -7.63 21.51
N PRO A 62 -13.37 -7.33 21.97
CA PRO A 62 -13.84 -5.96 22.16
C PRO A 62 -12.85 -5.13 23.00
N PRO A 63 -12.64 -3.83 22.70
CA PRO A 63 -11.67 -3.01 23.42
C PRO A 63 -11.81 -3.03 24.94
N HIS A 64 -13.05 -3.11 25.46
CA HIS A 64 -13.35 -3.15 26.89
C HIS A 64 -12.98 -4.49 27.57
N LEU A 65 -12.73 -5.56 26.81
CA LEU A 65 -12.27 -6.85 27.31
C LEU A 65 -10.76 -7.06 27.11
N ARG A 66 -10.07 -6.12 26.47
CA ARG A 66 -8.63 -6.21 26.28
C ARG A 66 -7.92 -5.88 27.58
N THR A 67 -6.85 -6.60 27.85
CA THR A 67 -5.99 -6.37 29.01
C THR A 67 -4.55 -6.25 28.54
N CYS A 68 -3.77 -5.37 29.17
CA CYS A 68 -2.36 -5.23 28.86
C CYS A 68 -1.64 -6.54 29.20
N GLN A 69 -0.93 -7.10 28.23
CA GLN A 69 -0.24 -8.39 28.37
C GLN A 69 1.16 -8.25 28.99
N CYS A 70 1.51 -7.04 29.49
CA CYS A 70 2.76 -6.71 30.19
C CYS A 70 3.01 -7.59 31.45
N HIS A 71 1.96 -8.16 32.05
CA HIS A 71 1.99 -9.00 33.27
C HIS A 71 3.00 -8.51 34.33
N GLU A 72 2.80 -7.27 34.81
CA GLU A 72 3.62 -6.53 35.79
C GLU A 72 4.37 -7.39 36.82
N ARG A 73 5.59 -7.79 36.45
CA ARG A 73 6.82 -8.07 37.23
C ARG A 73 7.70 -9.01 36.41
N GLY A 74 8.90 -8.57 36.01
CA GLY A 74 9.84 -9.40 35.23
C GLY A 74 9.48 -9.54 33.74
N CYS A 75 8.69 -8.62 33.20
CA CYS A 75 8.36 -8.63 31.78
C CYS A 75 9.59 -8.33 30.93
N GLU A 76 9.95 -9.23 30.02
CA GLU A 76 11.07 -9.04 29.08
C GLU A 76 10.78 -7.98 27.99
N TRP A 77 9.60 -7.35 28.00
CA TRP A 77 9.15 -6.53 26.87
C TRP A 77 9.72 -5.13 26.96
N HIS A 78 9.80 -4.56 28.16
CA HIS A 78 10.26 -3.20 28.37
C HIS A 78 11.03 -3.08 29.69
N PRO A 79 11.90 -2.07 29.84
CA PRO A 79 12.47 -1.71 31.13
C PRO A 79 11.40 -1.40 32.18
N ARG A 80 11.81 -1.33 33.46
CA ARG A 80 10.88 -0.98 34.55
C ARG A 80 10.34 0.45 34.34
N HIS A 81 9.02 0.59 34.40
CA HIS A 81 8.32 1.88 34.38
C HIS A 81 7.24 1.92 35.49
N ARG A 82 6.54 3.05 35.63
CA ARG A 82 5.64 3.35 36.76
C ARG A 82 4.32 2.53 36.78
N GLY A 83 4.15 1.56 35.88
CA GLY A 83 2.98 0.68 35.83
C GLY A 83 2.12 0.88 34.58
N CYS A 84 1.32 -0.13 34.25
CA CYS A 84 0.54 -0.24 33.02
C CYS A 84 -0.68 0.72 33.08
N HIS A 85 -0.61 1.86 32.38
CA HIS A 85 -1.69 2.85 32.29
C HIS A 85 -2.00 3.28 30.84
N GLY A 86 -3.20 3.87 30.66
CA GLY A 86 -3.70 4.39 29.39
C GLY A 86 -4.36 3.33 28.48
N PRO A 87 -4.91 3.73 27.31
CA PRO A 87 -5.68 2.84 26.45
C PRO A 87 -4.83 1.67 25.91
N ILE A 88 -5.46 0.49 25.82
CA ILE A 88 -4.83 -0.73 25.31
C ILE A 88 -4.95 -0.77 23.79
N ARG A 89 -3.81 -0.96 23.13
CA ARG A 89 -3.67 -1.05 21.68
C ARG A 89 -2.89 -2.31 21.32
N LEU A 90 -2.95 -2.68 20.04
CA LEU A 90 -2.08 -3.72 19.52
C LEU A 90 -0.69 -3.16 19.29
N LEU A 91 0.31 -3.82 19.87
CA LEU A 91 1.70 -3.45 19.81
C LEU A 91 2.47 -4.54 19.08
N LEU A 92 3.09 -4.15 17.97
CA LEU A 92 4.05 -4.99 17.26
C LEU A 92 5.44 -4.72 17.83
N THR A 93 6.10 -5.74 18.35
CA THR A 93 7.44 -5.64 18.92
C THR A 93 8.41 -6.55 18.18
N ARG A 94 9.65 -6.08 18.02
CA ARG A 94 10.74 -6.85 17.43
C ARG A 94 11.79 -7.12 18.52
N LYS A 95 12.05 -8.39 18.85
CA LYS A 95 13.10 -8.72 19.84
C LYS A 95 14.50 -8.38 19.28
N PRO A 96 15.47 -8.06 20.16
CA PRO A 96 16.89 -7.94 19.79
C PRO A 96 17.36 -9.18 19.02
N GLY A 97 18.10 -8.98 17.92
CA GLY A 97 18.45 -10.04 16.96
C GLY A 97 17.46 -10.17 15.79
N GLY A 98 16.33 -9.46 15.83
CA GLY A 98 15.52 -9.10 14.67
C GLY A 98 14.73 -10.21 13.99
N ARG A 99 14.85 -11.45 14.48
CA ARG A 99 14.23 -12.67 13.95
C ARG A 99 12.90 -13.01 14.60
N ILE A 100 12.66 -12.52 15.81
CA ILE A 100 11.42 -12.78 16.54
C ILE A 100 10.57 -11.52 16.55
N TRP A 101 9.35 -11.68 16.09
CA TRP A 101 8.33 -10.65 16.04
C TRP A 101 7.16 -11.08 16.90
N ARG A 102 6.61 -10.14 17.64
CA ARG A 102 5.49 -10.38 18.53
C ARG A 102 4.42 -9.33 18.32
N LEU A 103 3.17 -9.77 18.30
CA LEU A 103 2.01 -8.90 18.29
C LEU A 103 1.21 -9.18 19.56
N ALA A 104 1.00 -8.16 20.39
CA ALA A 104 0.29 -8.31 21.64
C ALA A 104 -0.51 -7.06 22.04
N ASP A 105 -1.49 -7.22 22.90
CA ASP A 105 -2.19 -6.10 23.51
C ASP A 105 -1.29 -5.43 24.58
N ALA A 106 -1.02 -4.13 24.42
CA ALA A 106 -0.24 -3.33 25.38
C ALA A 106 -0.90 -1.97 25.61
N CYS A 107 -0.83 -1.47 26.84
CA CYS A 107 -1.25 -0.09 27.12
C CYS A 107 -0.24 0.92 26.55
N THR A 108 -0.67 2.17 26.44
CA THR A 108 0.16 3.28 25.94
C THR A 108 1.46 3.47 26.72
N ALA A 109 1.43 3.31 28.04
CA ALA A 109 2.64 3.37 28.87
C ALA A 109 3.66 2.27 28.51
N CYS A 110 3.18 1.03 28.35
CA CYS A 110 4.03 -0.10 27.97
C CYS A 110 4.52 0.01 26.52
N ALA A 111 3.68 0.54 25.62
CA ALA A 111 4.07 0.80 24.25
C ALA A 111 5.22 1.83 24.19
N ALA A 112 5.12 2.91 24.95
CA ALA A 112 6.17 3.93 25.03
C ALA A 112 7.47 3.41 25.67
N ALA A 113 7.37 2.51 26.65
CA ALA A 113 8.53 1.93 27.32
C ALA A 113 9.21 0.80 26.53
N THR A 114 8.56 0.23 25.51
CA THR A 114 9.10 -0.90 24.73
C THR A 114 9.97 -0.40 23.58
N SER A 115 11.26 -0.75 23.59
CA SER A 115 12.17 -0.45 22.47
C SER A 115 11.84 -1.33 21.24
N HIS A 116 12.04 -0.78 20.04
CA HIS A 116 11.73 -1.44 18.76
C HIS A 116 10.28 -1.95 18.65
N ALA A 117 9.34 -1.10 19.03
CA ALA A 117 7.92 -1.37 18.93
C ALA A 117 7.19 -0.35 18.05
N ALA A 118 6.09 -0.79 17.44
CA ALA A 118 5.17 0.05 16.69
C ALA A 118 3.73 -0.22 17.14
N VAL A 119 2.99 0.84 17.46
CA VAL A 119 1.56 0.75 17.77
C VAL A 119 0.81 0.52 16.47
N VAL A 120 0.00 -0.53 16.41
CA VAL A 120 -0.84 -0.86 15.26
C VAL A 120 -2.18 -0.12 15.40
N PRO A 121 -2.51 0.78 14.45
CA PRO A 121 -3.79 1.48 14.47
C PRO A 121 -4.98 0.51 14.41
N GLU A 122 -5.99 0.71 15.27
CA GLU A 122 -7.19 -0.14 15.33
C GLU A 122 -8.02 -0.10 14.03
N THR A 123 -7.86 0.95 13.23
CA THR A 123 -8.47 1.11 11.90
C THR A 123 -8.06 0.00 10.93
N ILE A 124 -6.89 -0.60 11.12
CA ILE A 124 -6.37 -1.71 10.29
C ILE A 124 -7.07 -3.04 10.61
N LEU A 125 -7.73 -3.16 11.77
CA LEU A 125 -8.34 -4.41 12.25
C LEU A 125 -9.88 -4.40 12.21
N ALA A 126 -10.49 -3.22 12.16
CA ALA A 126 -11.93 -3.00 12.20
C ALA A 126 -12.69 -3.38 10.91
N THR A 127 -12.01 -3.79 9.83
CA THR A 127 -12.60 -3.94 8.49
C THR A 127 -13.61 -5.09 8.32
N ARG A 128 -14.17 -5.70 9.38
CA ARG A 128 -15.36 -6.56 9.25
C ARG A 128 -16.21 -6.58 10.53
N ALA A 129 -17.19 -5.70 10.65
CA ALA A 129 -18.44 -5.98 11.37
C ALA A 129 -19.47 -4.91 10.97
N SER A 130 -20.46 -5.29 10.17
CA SER A 130 -21.75 -4.61 10.20
C SER A 130 -22.81 -5.70 10.37
N PRO A 131 -23.54 -5.72 11.50
CA PRO A 131 -24.71 -6.55 11.65
C PRO A 131 -25.81 -6.04 10.72
N CYS A 132 -26.54 -7.00 10.14
CA CYS A 132 -27.76 -6.77 9.40
C CYS A 132 -28.83 -6.20 10.35
N GLY A 133 -29.45 -5.08 10.00
CA GLY A 133 -30.52 -4.46 10.78
C GLY A 133 -31.24 -3.41 9.94
N ARG A 134 -32.43 -3.77 9.45
CA ARG A 134 -33.30 -2.89 8.67
C ARG A 134 -33.85 -1.77 9.56
N ALA A 135 -33.72 -0.52 9.10
CA ALA A 135 -34.71 0.53 9.36
C ALA A 135 -34.46 1.68 8.37
N ASN A 136 -35.50 2.03 7.62
CA ASN A 136 -35.55 3.15 6.70
C ASN A 136 -35.30 4.47 7.44
N SER A 137 -34.30 5.24 7.01
CA SER A 137 -34.40 6.69 6.92
C SER A 137 -33.24 7.25 6.10
N SER A 138 -33.60 8.07 5.12
CA SER A 138 -32.73 8.74 4.15
C SER A 138 -31.85 9.82 4.81
N ARG A 139 -30.81 9.40 5.54
CA ARG A 139 -29.71 10.30 5.91
C ARG A 139 -28.49 9.94 5.10
N LYS A 140 -28.06 10.87 4.23
CA LYS A 140 -26.77 10.87 3.54
C LYS A 140 -25.67 10.42 4.51
N ARG A 141 -25.31 9.14 4.46
CA ARG A 141 -24.18 8.60 5.20
C ARG A 141 -22.95 9.29 4.65
N ARG A 142 -22.35 10.18 5.45
CA ARG A 142 -20.96 10.58 5.23
C ARG A 142 -20.14 9.30 5.36
N HIS A 143 -19.77 8.74 4.20
CA HIS A 143 -18.86 7.61 4.14
C HIS A 143 -17.57 8.00 4.87
N PRO A 144 -16.98 7.11 5.69
CA PRO A 144 -15.62 7.31 6.18
C PRO A 144 -14.74 7.53 4.95
N LYS A 145 -14.06 8.68 4.91
CA LYS A 145 -13.21 9.08 3.80
C LYS A 145 -12.15 7.99 3.63
N GLY A 146 -12.23 7.23 2.54
CA GLY A 146 -11.19 6.27 2.17
C GLY A 146 -9.84 6.97 2.07
N PRO A 147 -8.73 6.23 1.96
CA PRO A 147 -7.44 6.85 1.67
C PRO A 147 -7.57 7.74 0.43
N ASP A 148 -6.91 8.90 0.48
CA ASP A 148 -6.95 9.87 -0.60
C ASP A 148 -6.54 9.20 -1.93
N SER A 149 -7.06 9.72 -3.05
CA SER A 149 -6.78 9.21 -4.40
C SER A 149 -5.29 9.01 -4.64
N ARG A 150 -4.45 9.94 -4.14
CA ARG A 150 -2.98 9.86 -4.23
C ARG A 150 -2.41 8.62 -3.56
N THR A 151 -2.81 8.38 -2.31
CA THR A 151 -2.37 7.21 -1.53
C THR A 151 -2.77 5.92 -2.24
N ARG A 152 -3.99 5.87 -2.78
CA ARG A 152 -4.47 4.69 -3.51
C ARG A 152 -3.67 4.41 -4.78
N VAL A 153 -3.35 5.45 -5.55
CA VAL A 153 -2.53 5.32 -6.74
C VAL A 153 -1.10 4.89 -6.39
N ARG A 154 -0.52 5.46 -5.33
CA ARG A 154 0.80 5.03 -4.82
C ARG A 154 0.83 3.56 -4.45
N GLU A 155 -0.15 3.10 -3.67
CA GLU A 155 -0.29 1.68 -3.30
C GLU A 155 -0.38 0.78 -4.55
N MET A 156 -1.14 1.21 -5.55
CA MET A 156 -1.30 0.46 -6.79
C MET A 156 -0.03 0.46 -7.66
N LEU A 157 0.71 1.58 -7.72
CA LEU A 157 2.00 1.65 -8.42
C LEU A 157 3.03 0.74 -7.77
N ASN A 158 3.15 0.79 -6.43
CA ASN A 158 4.02 -0.11 -5.68
C ASN A 158 3.63 -1.57 -5.92
N TYR A 159 2.33 -1.87 -5.92
CA TYR A 159 1.83 -3.20 -6.21
C TYR A 159 2.25 -3.67 -7.61
N LEU A 160 1.98 -2.86 -8.64
CA LEU A 160 2.31 -3.19 -10.02
C LEU A 160 3.82 -3.33 -10.24
N ALA A 161 4.65 -2.54 -9.56
CA ALA A 161 6.11 -2.68 -9.58
C ALA A 161 6.60 -4.04 -9.05
N THR A 162 5.80 -4.69 -8.19
CA THR A 162 6.08 -6.03 -7.67
C THR A 162 5.41 -7.15 -8.46
N ALA A 163 4.21 -6.89 -9.00
CA ALA A 163 3.38 -7.89 -9.67
C ALA A 163 3.73 -8.07 -11.15
N LEU A 164 4.22 -7.01 -11.81
CA LEU A 164 4.63 -7.04 -13.21
C LEU A 164 6.12 -7.34 -13.33
N PRO A 165 6.54 -8.09 -14.38
CA PRO A 165 7.94 -8.26 -14.72
C PRO A 165 8.69 -6.93 -14.88
N ALA A 166 10.01 -6.94 -14.63
CA ALA A 166 10.83 -5.74 -14.70
C ALA A 166 10.88 -5.15 -16.12
N GLU A 167 10.74 -6.02 -17.13
CA GLU A 167 10.76 -5.73 -18.56
C GLU A 167 9.45 -5.13 -19.06
N THR A 168 8.39 -5.14 -18.24
CA THR A 168 7.10 -4.55 -18.61
C THR A 168 7.25 -3.04 -18.72
N GLY A 169 7.01 -2.49 -19.90
CA GLY A 169 7.25 -1.08 -20.20
C GLY A 169 6.27 -0.13 -19.51
N ALA A 170 6.62 1.17 -19.50
CA ALA A 170 5.82 2.20 -18.85
C ALA A 170 4.38 2.30 -19.41
N ALA A 171 4.20 2.10 -20.72
CA ALA A 171 2.89 2.12 -21.36
C ALA A 171 1.99 0.98 -20.85
N ALA A 172 2.52 -0.25 -20.78
CA ALA A 172 1.83 -1.39 -20.20
C ALA A 172 1.49 -1.16 -18.72
N ARG A 173 2.41 -0.59 -17.94
CA ARG A 173 2.17 -0.24 -16.53
C ARG A 173 1.07 0.79 -16.34
N LEU A 174 0.98 1.82 -17.20
CA LEU A 174 -0.11 2.80 -17.19
C LEU A 174 -1.47 2.16 -17.52
N ILE A 175 -1.50 1.24 -18.50
CA ILE A 175 -2.70 0.45 -18.81
C ILE A 175 -3.10 -0.38 -17.59
N ALA A 176 -2.16 -1.12 -17.02
CA ALA A 176 -2.40 -1.96 -15.85
C ALA A 176 -2.94 -1.14 -14.67
N LEU A 177 -2.38 0.03 -14.41
CA LEU A 177 -2.87 0.95 -13.38
C LEU A 177 -4.33 1.35 -13.61
N GLN A 178 -4.68 1.78 -14.83
CA GLN A 178 -6.06 2.17 -15.14
C GLN A 178 -7.01 0.98 -15.08
N CYS A 179 -6.59 -0.21 -15.51
CA CYS A 179 -7.38 -1.43 -15.41
C CYS A 179 -7.64 -1.79 -13.94
N ALA A 180 -6.60 -1.81 -13.10
CA ALA A 180 -6.70 -2.16 -11.69
C ALA A 180 -7.62 -1.20 -10.90
N LEU A 181 -7.54 0.09 -11.20
CA LEU A 181 -8.36 1.11 -10.54
C LEU A 181 -9.81 1.17 -11.10
N ARG A 182 -10.09 0.57 -12.27
CA ARG A 182 -11.44 0.59 -12.87
C ARG A 182 -12.13 -0.77 -12.90
N MET A 183 -11.48 -1.82 -12.39
CA MET A 183 -12.07 -3.16 -12.36
C MET A 183 -13.33 -3.23 -11.48
N ASN A 184 -14.32 -4.00 -11.93
CA ASN A 184 -15.49 -4.35 -11.13
C ASN A 184 -15.18 -5.54 -10.19
N ASP A 185 -16.19 -5.99 -9.45
CA ASP A 185 -16.03 -7.09 -8.47
C ASP A 185 -15.82 -8.47 -9.14
N ALA A 186 -16.12 -8.57 -10.44
CA ALA A 186 -15.81 -9.73 -11.28
C ALA A 186 -14.43 -9.59 -11.97
N ALA A 187 -13.64 -8.58 -11.59
CA ALA A 187 -12.32 -8.28 -12.15
C ALA A 187 -12.30 -7.96 -13.65
N GLN A 188 -13.44 -7.50 -14.16
CA GLN A 188 -13.60 -7.04 -15.52
C GLN A 188 -13.49 -5.53 -15.56
N VAL A 189 -12.91 -5.02 -16.64
CA VAL A 189 -12.87 -3.59 -16.93
C VAL A 189 -13.09 -3.35 -18.42
N THR A 190 -13.92 -2.36 -18.71
CA THR A 190 -14.03 -1.77 -20.05
C THR A 190 -13.25 -0.47 -19.99
N LEU A 191 -12.06 -0.45 -20.58
CA LEU A 191 -11.23 0.75 -20.64
C LEU A 191 -11.69 1.64 -21.80
N PRO A 192 -12.24 2.84 -21.54
CA PRO A 192 -12.77 3.68 -22.61
C PRO A 192 -11.65 4.19 -23.52
N PHE A 193 -11.91 4.32 -24.82
CA PHE A 193 -10.95 4.89 -25.77
C PHE A 193 -10.53 6.32 -25.39
N GLY A 194 -11.40 7.08 -24.71
CA GLY A 194 -11.05 8.40 -24.17
C GLY A 194 -9.91 8.37 -23.16
N VAL A 195 -9.82 7.33 -22.32
CA VAL A 195 -8.72 7.14 -21.36
C VAL A 195 -7.43 6.82 -22.10
N LEU A 196 -7.48 5.90 -23.07
CA LEU A 196 -6.33 5.55 -23.90
C LEU A 196 -5.81 6.77 -24.69
N ARG A 197 -6.69 7.58 -25.26
CA ARG A 197 -6.31 8.83 -25.94
C ARG A 197 -5.73 9.86 -24.97
N GLY A 198 -6.31 10.02 -23.78
CA GLY A 198 -5.81 10.94 -22.76
C GLY A 198 -4.40 10.59 -22.28
N LEU A 199 -4.06 9.30 -22.25
CA LEU A 199 -2.71 8.81 -21.96
C LEU A 199 -1.83 8.66 -23.22
N ARG A 200 -2.34 8.98 -24.41
CA ARG A 200 -1.65 8.77 -25.71
C ARG A 200 -1.20 7.31 -25.96
N LEU A 201 -1.97 6.36 -25.46
CA LEU A 201 -1.74 4.91 -25.58
C LEU A 201 -2.52 4.28 -26.75
N ALA A 202 -2.99 5.09 -27.71
CA ALA A 202 -3.87 4.62 -28.79
C ALA A 202 -3.25 3.53 -29.71
N PRO A 203 -1.94 3.56 -30.05
CA PRO A 203 -1.31 2.47 -30.82
C PRO A 203 -0.73 1.34 -29.94
N ALA A 204 -1.06 1.25 -28.65
CA ALA A 204 -0.36 0.41 -27.67
C ALA A 204 -0.63 -1.11 -27.75
N ALA A 205 -0.78 -1.68 -28.96
CA ALA A 205 -0.97 -3.12 -29.15
C ALA A 205 0.13 -3.95 -28.44
N ALA A 206 1.39 -3.54 -28.58
CA ALA A 206 2.52 -4.17 -27.90
C ALA A 206 2.38 -4.18 -26.37
N SER A 207 1.87 -3.10 -25.78
CA SER A 207 1.67 -3.01 -24.33
C SER A 207 0.55 -3.91 -23.82
N TRP A 208 -0.49 -4.15 -24.62
CA TRP A 208 -1.49 -5.18 -24.29
C TRP A 208 -0.92 -6.59 -24.38
N ASP A 209 -0.01 -6.83 -25.34
CA ASP A 209 0.66 -8.12 -25.51
C ASP A 209 1.62 -8.41 -24.35
N GLU A 210 2.40 -7.42 -23.89
CA GLU A 210 3.25 -7.51 -22.69
C GLU A 210 2.44 -7.97 -21.47
N LEU A 211 1.30 -7.32 -21.20
CA LEU A 211 0.45 -7.67 -20.05
C LEU A 211 -0.21 -9.04 -20.18
N ARG A 212 -0.49 -9.49 -21.42
CA ARG A 212 -1.03 -10.82 -21.69
C ARG A 212 0.06 -11.90 -21.50
N GLN A 213 1.28 -11.64 -21.97
CA GLN A 213 2.42 -12.52 -21.80
C GLN A 213 2.80 -12.66 -20.31
N ALA A 214 2.72 -11.56 -19.56
CA ALA A 214 2.86 -11.55 -18.10
C ALA A 214 1.70 -12.25 -17.37
N ARG A 215 0.69 -12.76 -18.09
CA ARG A 215 -0.54 -13.37 -17.54
C ARG A 215 -1.28 -12.49 -16.53
N TRP A 216 -1.11 -11.17 -16.65
CA TRP A 216 -1.72 -10.21 -15.74
C TRP A 216 -3.17 -9.90 -16.14
N LEU A 217 -3.44 -9.86 -17.46
CA LEU A 217 -4.78 -9.70 -18.01
C LEU A 217 -5.03 -10.59 -19.23
N GLN A 218 -6.30 -10.74 -19.57
CA GLN A 218 -6.76 -11.28 -20.85
C GLN A 218 -7.65 -10.25 -21.55
N THR A 219 -7.39 -9.99 -22.83
CA THR A 219 -8.21 -9.13 -23.67
C THR A 219 -9.39 -9.92 -24.23
N ALA A 220 -10.60 -9.39 -24.06
CA ALA A 220 -11.81 -9.87 -24.72
C ALA A 220 -12.08 -9.06 -25.99
N PRO A 221 -12.98 -9.52 -26.90
CA PRO A 221 -13.32 -8.77 -28.10
C PRO A 221 -13.73 -7.33 -27.75
N PRO A 222 -13.24 -6.32 -28.50
CA PRO A 222 -13.50 -4.92 -28.21
C PRO A 222 -15.00 -4.66 -28.16
N ALA A 223 -15.42 -3.78 -27.25
CA ALA A 223 -16.78 -3.28 -27.21
C ALA A 223 -16.86 -1.97 -28.00
N CYS A 224 -18.06 -1.57 -28.43
CA CYS A 224 -18.27 -0.29 -29.14
C CYS A 224 -17.73 0.93 -28.36
N GLN A 225 -17.54 0.81 -27.04
CA GLN A 225 -17.16 1.91 -26.15
C GLN A 225 -15.73 1.80 -25.58
N GLY A 226 -14.98 0.74 -25.90
CA GLY A 226 -13.62 0.55 -25.37
C GLY A 226 -13.08 -0.87 -25.43
N VAL A 227 -11.90 -1.05 -24.85
CA VAL A 227 -11.23 -2.36 -24.76
C VAL A 227 -11.72 -3.09 -23.51
N ARG A 228 -12.26 -4.30 -23.67
CA ARG A 228 -12.66 -5.15 -22.56
C ARG A 228 -11.52 -6.04 -22.14
N VAL A 229 -11.19 -6.05 -20.86
CA VAL A 229 -10.19 -6.97 -20.31
C VAL A 229 -10.66 -7.58 -18.99
N GLN A 230 -10.18 -8.80 -18.76
CA GLN A 230 -10.32 -9.56 -17.52
C GLN A 230 -8.97 -9.56 -16.83
N ILE A 231 -8.93 -9.12 -15.57
CA ILE A 231 -7.73 -9.19 -14.74
C ILE A 231 -7.63 -10.61 -14.17
N LEU A 232 -6.44 -11.20 -14.28
CA LEU A 232 -6.16 -12.58 -13.85
C LEU A 232 -5.34 -12.66 -12.54
N ASP A 233 -4.81 -11.53 -12.10
CA ASP A 233 -3.89 -11.44 -10.99
C ASP A 233 -4.58 -11.57 -9.61
N ALA A 234 -4.37 -12.71 -8.95
CA ALA A 234 -5.03 -13.07 -7.70
C ALA A 234 -4.73 -12.10 -6.53
N GLY A 235 -3.54 -11.49 -6.52
CA GLY A 235 -3.16 -10.54 -5.47
C GLY A 235 -4.01 -9.26 -5.52
N LEU A 236 -4.33 -8.78 -6.72
CA LEU A 236 -5.22 -7.66 -6.94
C LEU A 236 -6.69 -8.02 -6.64
N LEU A 237 -7.13 -9.24 -6.97
CA LEU A 237 -8.48 -9.74 -6.64
C LEU A 237 -8.74 -9.82 -5.14
N ALA A 238 -7.70 -10.08 -4.35
CA ALA A 238 -7.79 -10.08 -2.89
C ALA A 238 -7.98 -8.66 -2.31
N GLN A 239 -7.68 -7.61 -3.08
CA GLN A 239 -7.89 -6.22 -2.65
C GLN A 239 -9.37 -5.87 -2.83
N HIS A 240 -10.06 -5.55 -1.73
CA HIS A 240 -11.49 -5.17 -1.73
C HIS A 240 -11.71 -3.68 -1.38
N PRO A 241 -11.05 -2.70 -2.03
CA PRO A 241 -11.36 -1.29 -1.80
C PRO A 241 -12.72 -0.94 -2.44
N ALA A 242 -13.44 -0.01 -1.82
CA ALA A 242 -14.73 0.45 -2.31
C ALA A 242 -14.60 0.98 -3.76
N ARG A 243 -15.49 0.54 -4.65
CA ARG A 243 -15.51 0.93 -6.07
C ARG A 243 -15.45 2.45 -6.33
N PRO A 244 -16.19 3.33 -5.60
CA PRO A 244 -16.11 4.78 -5.86
C PRO A 244 -14.71 5.36 -5.62
N ASP A 245 -14.02 4.93 -4.55
CA ASP A 245 -12.67 5.42 -4.22
C ASP A 245 -11.67 5.06 -5.33
N ARG A 246 -11.79 3.85 -5.88
CA ARG A 246 -10.93 3.41 -6.99
C ARG A 246 -11.17 4.21 -8.26
N LEU A 247 -12.43 4.51 -8.59
CA LEU A 247 -12.74 5.34 -9.75
C LEU A 247 -12.21 6.77 -9.59
N GLN A 248 -12.35 7.36 -8.40
CA GLN A 248 -11.79 8.68 -8.10
C GLN A 248 -10.25 8.68 -8.20
N ALA A 249 -9.59 7.59 -7.76
CA ALA A 249 -8.16 7.39 -7.92
C ALA A 249 -7.77 7.24 -9.40
N ALA A 250 -8.54 6.50 -10.19
CA ALA A 250 -8.31 6.32 -11.62
C ALA A 250 -8.39 7.65 -12.38
N ASP A 251 -9.40 8.47 -12.07
CA ASP A 251 -9.59 9.77 -12.70
C ASP A 251 -8.51 10.78 -12.27
N TRP A 252 -8.08 10.73 -11.00
CA TRP A 252 -6.94 11.52 -10.54
C TRP A 252 -5.66 11.11 -11.28
N ALA A 253 -5.37 9.80 -11.36
CA ALA A 253 -4.21 9.29 -12.08
C ALA A 253 -4.20 9.71 -13.55
N LEU A 254 -5.36 9.62 -14.22
CA LEU A 254 -5.50 10.05 -15.61
C LEU A 254 -5.19 11.54 -15.76
N ARG A 255 -5.82 12.40 -14.95
CA ARG A 255 -5.58 13.85 -15.03
C ARG A 255 -4.12 14.19 -14.78
N THR A 256 -3.49 13.60 -13.76
CA THR A 256 -2.09 13.87 -13.42
C THR A 256 -1.14 13.37 -14.51
N ALA A 257 -1.34 12.16 -15.04
CA ALA A 257 -0.51 11.65 -16.15
C ALA A 257 -0.68 12.47 -17.44
N SER A 258 -1.87 13.01 -17.70
CA SER A 258 -2.15 13.85 -18.87
C SER A 258 -1.66 15.31 -18.72
N GLN A 259 -1.17 15.73 -17.55
CA GLN A 259 -0.63 17.08 -17.36
C GLN A 259 0.74 17.29 -18.00
N VAL A 260 1.47 16.22 -18.33
CA VAL A 260 2.76 16.31 -19.03
C VAL A 260 2.53 16.91 -20.41
N ARG A 261 2.90 18.18 -20.57
CA ARG A 261 2.73 18.95 -21.82
C ARG A 261 3.77 18.51 -22.87
N ALA A 262 3.51 18.87 -24.13
CA ALA A 262 4.40 18.64 -25.29
C ALA A 262 4.79 17.17 -25.51
N ASP A 263 3.96 16.45 -26.27
CA ASP A 263 4.13 15.06 -26.70
C ASP A 263 4.83 14.14 -25.68
N PRO A 264 4.15 13.82 -24.57
CA PRO A 264 4.76 13.08 -23.48
C PRO A 264 4.96 11.61 -23.86
N THR A 265 6.14 11.08 -23.53
CA THR A 265 6.35 9.63 -23.60
C THR A 265 5.60 8.94 -22.44
N PRO A 266 5.15 7.68 -22.59
CA PRO A 266 4.51 6.94 -21.50
C PRO A 266 5.39 6.85 -20.24
N LEU A 267 6.72 6.81 -20.42
CA LEU A 267 7.69 6.82 -19.33
C LEU A 267 7.64 8.14 -18.54
N GLN A 268 7.62 9.29 -19.24
CA GLN A 268 7.49 10.61 -18.60
C GLN A 268 6.15 10.75 -17.85
N GLN A 269 5.05 10.24 -18.40
CA GLN A 269 3.75 10.28 -17.75
C GLN A 269 3.72 9.43 -16.47
N LEU A 270 4.27 8.23 -16.52
CA LEU A 270 4.33 7.33 -15.37
C LEU A 270 5.24 7.88 -14.27
N ALA A 271 6.39 8.45 -14.65
CA ALA A 271 7.30 9.09 -13.72
C ALA A 271 6.66 10.31 -13.05
N ALA A 272 6.10 11.24 -13.83
CA ALA A 272 5.40 12.40 -13.29
C ALA A 272 4.26 11.99 -12.33
N LEU A 273 3.47 10.98 -12.70
CA LEU A 273 2.42 10.45 -11.85
C LEU A 273 2.99 9.87 -10.54
N SER A 274 4.00 9.02 -10.61
CA SER A 274 4.60 8.37 -9.45
C SER A 274 5.23 9.38 -8.48
N LEU A 275 5.95 10.39 -9.01
CA LEU A 275 6.51 11.49 -8.23
C LEU A 275 5.40 12.31 -7.54
N ALA A 276 4.33 12.67 -8.28
CA ALA A 276 3.20 13.42 -7.74
C ALA A 276 2.43 12.66 -6.64
N THR A 277 2.40 11.33 -6.68
CA THR A 277 1.72 10.54 -5.63
C THR A 277 2.42 10.61 -4.27
N ARG A 278 3.71 10.92 -4.24
CA ARG A 278 4.58 10.88 -3.06
C ARG A 278 4.72 12.24 -2.36
N ILE A 279 4.08 13.25 -2.91
CA ILE A 279 4.10 14.61 -2.42
C ILE A 279 2.87 14.84 -1.55
N THR A 280 3.12 15.32 -0.33
CA THR A 280 2.04 15.67 0.60
C THR A 280 1.43 17.00 0.20
N ARG A 281 0.20 17.27 0.64
CA ARG A 281 -0.47 18.54 0.31
C ARG A 281 0.24 19.78 0.90
N GLU A 282 1.11 19.58 1.89
CA GLU A 282 1.80 20.63 2.65
C GLU A 282 3.24 20.84 2.17
N ASN A 283 3.81 19.90 1.40
CA ASN A 283 5.20 19.95 0.96
C ASN A 283 5.27 19.62 -0.52
N ASP A 284 5.93 20.47 -1.31
CA ASP A 284 6.16 20.24 -2.75
C ASP A 284 7.38 19.33 -3.02
N HIS A 285 8.07 18.88 -1.97
CA HIS A 285 9.19 17.95 -2.05
C HIS A 285 8.78 16.49 -1.77
N GLY A 286 9.49 15.56 -2.40
CA GLY A 286 9.37 14.13 -2.18
C GLY A 286 10.72 13.44 -2.12
N SER A 287 10.75 12.24 -1.53
CA SER A 287 11.92 11.36 -1.58
C SER A 287 11.52 9.89 -1.75
N ALA A 288 12.38 9.11 -2.40
CA ALA A 288 12.24 7.68 -2.59
C ALA A 288 13.57 7.04 -3.01
N GLU A 289 13.72 5.74 -2.79
CA GLU A 289 14.86 4.96 -3.31
C GLU A 289 14.86 4.97 -4.84
N ALA A 290 16.00 5.29 -5.46
CA ALA A 290 16.13 5.40 -6.92
C ALA A 290 15.78 4.08 -7.64
N ASP A 291 16.21 2.94 -7.09
CA ASP A 291 15.92 1.61 -7.65
C ASP A 291 14.43 1.25 -7.63
N LEU A 292 13.73 1.66 -6.56
CA LEU A 292 12.28 1.47 -6.46
C LEU A 292 11.57 2.29 -7.54
N MET A 293 12.00 3.54 -7.75
CA MET A 293 11.41 4.43 -8.76
C MET A 293 11.65 3.90 -10.17
N ALA A 294 12.88 3.48 -10.49
CA ALA A 294 13.21 2.86 -11.78
C ALA A 294 12.34 1.61 -12.02
N ARG A 295 12.19 0.76 -11.00
CA ARG A 295 11.31 -0.42 -11.06
C ARG A 295 9.85 -0.05 -11.25
N GLU A 296 9.34 0.98 -10.60
CA GLU A 296 7.97 1.46 -10.82
C GLU A 296 7.73 1.93 -12.24
N PHE A 297 8.73 2.58 -12.82
CA PHE A 297 8.66 3.14 -14.17
C PHE A 297 8.79 2.05 -15.25
N GLY A 298 9.32 0.88 -14.89
CA GLY A 298 9.68 -0.16 -15.86
C GLY A 298 10.89 0.27 -16.68
N SER A 299 11.86 0.92 -16.04
CA SER A 299 13.10 1.37 -16.66
C SER A 299 14.32 0.96 -15.84
N GLU A 300 15.49 1.01 -16.45
CA GLU A 300 16.76 0.86 -15.75
C GLU A 300 17.09 2.11 -14.93
N VAL A 301 17.75 1.92 -13.79
CA VAL A 301 18.15 3.01 -12.89
C VAL A 301 19.10 4.02 -13.57
N VAL A 302 19.89 3.56 -14.53
CA VAL A 302 20.81 4.40 -15.33
C VAL A 302 20.08 5.47 -16.13
N ILE A 303 18.83 5.22 -16.53
CA ILE A 303 18.03 6.17 -17.34
C ILE A 303 17.36 7.24 -16.47
N LEU A 304 17.29 7.02 -15.15
CA LEU A 304 16.54 7.86 -14.22
C LEU A 304 17.01 9.33 -14.21
N PRO A 305 18.31 9.67 -14.17
CA PRO A 305 18.79 11.05 -14.25
C PRO A 305 18.29 11.79 -15.50
N LEU A 306 18.48 11.18 -16.68
CA LEU A 306 18.07 11.76 -17.96
C LEU A 306 16.56 12.00 -18.01
N LEU A 307 15.78 11.05 -17.48
CA LEU A 307 14.33 11.18 -17.40
C LEU A 307 13.91 12.36 -16.51
N LEU A 308 14.56 12.54 -15.36
CA LEU A 308 14.24 13.63 -14.44
C LEU A 308 14.63 15.00 -15.02
N ASP A 309 15.77 15.10 -15.71
CA ASP A 309 16.16 16.32 -16.43
C ASP A 309 15.15 16.70 -17.53
N GLN A 310 14.60 15.71 -18.24
CA GLN A 310 13.52 15.96 -19.19
C GLN A 310 12.25 16.48 -18.51
N LEU A 311 11.93 16.01 -17.30
CA LEU A 311 10.78 16.49 -16.54
C LEU A 311 11.00 17.92 -15.99
N VAL A 312 12.23 18.28 -15.63
CA VAL A 312 12.61 19.67 -15.31
C VAL A 312 12.45 20.56 -16.54
N THR A 313 13.00 20.15 -17.68
CA THR A 313 12.88 20.89 -18.95
C THR A 313 11.43 21.10 -19.37
N LYS A 314 10.53 20.17 -19.03
CA LYS A 314 9.09 20.26 -19.29
C LYS A 314 8.30 21.04 -18.22
N GLY A 315 8.97 21.60 -17.21
CA GLY A 315 8.35 22.41 -16.14
C GLY A 315 7.46 21.62 -15.20
N LEU A 316 7.73 20.32 -15.01
CA LEU A 316 7.00 19.48 -14.05
C LEU A 316 7.73 19.36 -12.72
N LEU A 317 9.05 19.37 -12.76
CA LEU A 317 9.94 19.39 -11.60
C LEU A 317 10.68 20.72 -11.58
N ALA A 318 10.78 21.32 -10.40
CA ALA A 318 11.65 22.47 -10.18
C ALA A 318 13.11 22.03 -10.08
N ALA A 319 13.36 20.93 -9.35
CA ALA A 319 14.68 20.37 -9.14
C ALA A 319 14.62 18.90 -8.73
N TRP A 320 15.73 18.18 -8.90
CA TRP A 320 15.95 16.85 -8.36
C TRP A 320 17.42 16.66 -7.95
N ALA A 321 17.67 15.74 -7.02
CA ALA A 321 19.01 15.38 -6.57
C ALA A 321 19.04 13.92 -6.09
N ILE A 322 20.18 13.25 -6.21
CA ILE A 322 20.42 11.95 -5.58
C ILE A 322 21.43 12.15 -4.45
N THR A 323 21.06 11.75 -3.25
CA THR A 323 21.94 11.85 -2.07
C THR A 323 23.00 10.76 -2.15
N GLN A 324 24.28 11.14 -2.19
CA GLN A 324 25.38 10.16 -2.32
C GLN A 324 25.49 9.20 -1.13
N GLU A 325 25.08 9.62 0.06
CA GLU A 325 25.16 8.83 1.29
C GLU A 325 24.11 7.71 1.36
N THR A 326 22.89 7.97 0.87
CA THR A 326 21.78 7.01 0.97
C THR A 326 21.37 6.42 -0.39
N GLY A 327 21.75 7.04 -1.49
CA GLY A 327 21.25 6.72 -2.83
C GLY A 327 19.80 7.15 -3.05
N ASP A 328 19.20 7.92 -2.14
CA ASP A 328 17.82 8.36 -2.25
C ASP A 328 17.68 9.46 -3.30
N LEU A 329 16.65 9.33 -4.11
CA LEU A 329 16.20 10.37 -5.02
C LEU A 329 15.32 11.35 -4.24
N HIS A 330 15.66 12.63 -4.34
CA HIS A 330 14.87 13.76 -3.86
C HIS A 330 14.42 14.62 -5.04
N TRP A 331 13.22 15.16 -4.98
CA TRP A 331 12.70 16.06 -6.00
C TRP A 331 11.75 17.08 -5.42
N THR A 332 11.55 18.16 -6.17
CA THR A 332 10.58 19.23 -5.88
C THR A 332 9.73 19.43 -7.12
N MET A 333 8.40 19.46 -6.97
CA MET A 333 7.51 19.76 -8.10
C MET A 333 7.49 21.26 -8.36
N GLU A 334 7.20 21.61 -9.60
CA GLU A 334 6.85 22.98 -9.92
C GLU A 334 5.49 23.32 -9.27
N THR A 335 5.46 24.34 -8.42
CA THR A 335 4.20 24.85 -7.86
C THR A 335 3.45 25.55 -9.00
N ASN A 336 2.43 24.89 -9.55
CA ASN A 336 1.54 25.52 -10.53
C ASN A 336 0.73 26.63 -9.83
N ASP A 337 1.26 27.86 -9.83
CA ASP A 337 0.63 29.03 -9.20
C ASP A 337 -0.59 29.57 -10.00
N HIS A 338 -1.11 28.81 -10.96
CA HIS A 338 -2.25 29.19 -11.80
C HIS A 338 -3.63 28.90 -11.19
N ALA A 339 -3.78 28.97 -9.86
CA ALA A 339 -5.07 28.79 -9.20
C ALA A 339 -5.47 29.95 -8.25
N LEU A 340 -4.81 31.12 -8.35
CA LEU A 340 -5.19 32.31 -7.58
C LEU A 340 -5.71 33.51 -8.39
N ASP A 341 -5.83 33.43 -9.72
CA ASP A 341 -6.44 34.51 -10.53
C ASP A 341 -7.69 34.04 -11.28
N LEU A 342 -8.76 33.76 -10.55
CA LEU A 342 -10.14 33.78 -11.05
C LEU A 342 -11.09 34.00 -9.86
N LYS A 343 -10.91 35.15 -9.21
CA LYS A 343 -11.96 35.89 -8.52
C LYS A 343 -11.73 37.35 -8.86
N ASP A 344 -12.43 37.79 -9.89
CA ASP A 344 -13.29 38.98 -9.84
C ASP A 344 -14.43 38.81 -10.85
#